data_AF-A0A377JZW6-F1
#
_entry.id   AF-A0A377JZW6-F1
#
_cell.length_a   1.000
_cell.length_b   1.000
_cell.length_c   1.000
_cell.angle_alpha   90.00
_cell.angle_beta   90.00
_cell.angle_gamma   90.00
#
_symmetry.space_group_name_H-M   'P 1'
#
loop_
_entity.id
_entity.type
_entity.pdbx_description
1 polymer ?
#
loop_
_entity_poly.entity_id
_entity_poly.type
_entity_poly.pdbx_seq_one_letter_code
_entity_poly.pdbx_strand_id
1 'polypeptide(L)'
;MDMCLYDGFNGNAISYEIMLKDEGLPAAGRRDGYFSIYRQGRTTTDDVERIDYRVKMYNPETGGQIDVRNNENMVWNSINLKRVRPVVLPGIRYAVMCVPTPLTLAVDKFSVMDKQAGYYMGKLSVIFTPSLPTIN
;
A
#
# COMPACT_ATOMS: atom_id res chain seq x y z
N MET A 1 4.46 -2.45 -8.57
CA MET A 1 5.27 -3.13 -7.53
C MET A 1 4.61 -4.45 -7.24
N ASP A 2 5.36 -5.54 -7.34
CA ASP A 2 4.83 -6.87 -7.02
C ASP A 2 4.93 -7.10 -5.52
N MET A 3 3.80 -7.43 -4.90
CA MET A 3 3.69 -7.69 -3.47
C MET A 3 2.85 -8.95 -3.24
N CYS A 4 3.12 -9.66 -2.15
CA CYS A 4 2.34 -10.80 -1.70
C CYS A 4 2.26 -10.79 -0.18
N LEU A 5 1.06 -10.90 0.38
CA LEU A 5 0.84 -10.92 1.82
C LEU A 5 0.94 -12.36 2.33
N TYR A 6 1.87 -12.61 3.24
CA TYR A 6 2.09 -13.90 3.87
C TYR A 6 1.70 -13.83 5.35
N ASP A 7 0.72 -14.63 5.75
CA ASP A 7 0.12 -14.61 7.09
C ASP A 7 0.85 -15.48 8.12
N GLY A 8 1.91 -16.19 7.74
CA GLY A 8 2.58 -17.13 8.64
C GLY A 8 1.80 -18.43 8.87
N PHE A 9 0.62 -18.58 8.27
CA PHE A 9 -0.30 -19.70 8.48
C PHE A 9 -0.74 -20.35 7.15
N ASN A 10 0.13 -20.25 6.14
CA ASN A 10 -0.05 -20.85 4.82
C ASN A 10 -1.35 -20.43 4.10
N GLY A 11 -1.78 -19.18 4.29
CA GLY A 11 -2.97 -18.61 3.66
C GLY A 11 -4.29 -18.99 4.35
N ASN A 12 -4.26 -19.52 5.58
CA ASN A 12 -5.46 -19.99 6.28
C ASN A 12 -6.09 -18.93 7.21
N ALA A 13 -5.51 -17.74 7.36
CA ALA A 13 -6.17 -16.67 8.09
C ALA A 13 -7.49 -16.27 7.42
N ILE A 14 -8.51 -15.93 8.23
CA ILE A 14 -9.87 -15.67 7.76
C ILE A 14 -10.00 -14.24 7.22
N SER A 15 -9.36 -13.28 7.87
CA SER A 15 -9.39 -11.88 7.44
C SER A 15 -8.02 -11.23 7.52
N TYR A 16 -7.82 -10.23 6.65
CA TYR A 16 -6.64 -9.38 6.60
C TYR A 16 -7.05 -7.93 6.82
N GLU A 17 -6.39 -7.26 7.77
CA GLU A 17 -6.44 -5.81 7.92
C GLU A 17 -5.18 -5.21 7.29
N ILE A 18 -5.38 -4.23 6.41
CA ILE A 18 -4.32 -3.59 5.65
C ILE A 18 -4.51 -2.07 5.72
N MET A 19 -3.44 -1.36 6.07
CA MET A 19 -3.40 0.10 6.00
C MET A 19 -2.15 0.51 5.21
N LEU A 20 -2.33 1.42 4.26
CA LEU A 20 -1.20 2.08 3.61
C LEU A 20 -1.18 3.53 4.05
N LYS A 21 0.01 4.03 4.40
CA LYS A 21 0.19 5.44 4.73
C LYS A 21 1.52 5.98 4.24
N ASP A 22 1.54 7.26 3.89
CA ASP A 22 2.80 7.95 3.64
C ASP A 22 3.49 8.37 4.96
N GLU A 23 4.42 9.32 4.88
CA GLU A 23 5.18 9.83 6.02
C GLU A 23 4.32 10.58 7.06
N GLY A 24 3.04 10.84 6.78
CA GLY A 24 2.12 11.49 7.72
C GLY A 24 2.40 12.98 7.93
N LEU A 25 3.13 13.60 7.00
CA LEU A 25 3.43 15.03 7.04
C LEU A 25 2.18 15.86 6.70
N PRO A 26 2.05 17.09 7.25
CA PRO A 26 0.96 17.98 6.89
C PRO A 26 0.91 18.21 5.39
N ALA A 27 -0.27 18.05 4.79
CA ALA A 27 -0.45 18.13 3.36
C ALA A 27 -1.70 18.96 3.02
N ALA A 28 -1.67 20.25 3.33
CA ALA A 28 -2.76 21.16 3.00
C ALA A 28 -3.04 21.14 1.48
N GLY A 29 -4.32 21.19 1.12
CA GLY A 29 -4.79 21.14 -0.27
C GLY A 29 -4.65 19.78 -0.96
N ARG A 30 -4.11 18.76 -0.28
CA ARG A 30 -4.04 17.40 -0.84
C ARG A 30 -5.45 16.87 -1.06
N ARG A 31 -5.66 16.23 -2.22
CA ARG A 31 -6.92 15.57 -2.51
C ARG A 31 -7.16 14.42 -1.54
N ASP A 32 -8.42 14.25 -1.17
CA ASP A 32 -8.85 13.23 -0.23
C ASP A 32 -8.40 11.82 -0.66
N GLY A 33 -7.86 11.04 0.28
CA GLY A 33 -7.29 9.71 0.06
C GLY A 33 -5.91 9.65 -0.62
N TYR A 34 -5.34 10.77 -1.10
CA TYR A 34 -4.04 10.77 -1.80
C TYR A 34 -2.86 10.67 -0.83
N PHE A 35 -1.75 10.22 -1.40
CA PHE A 35 -0.44 10.13 -0.76
C PHE A 35 0.48 11.22 -1.30
N SER A 36 1.56 11.51 -0.60
CA SER A 36 2.50 12.55 -0.99
C SER A 36 3.95 12.10 -0.92
N ILE A 37 4.75 12.59 -1.87
CA ILE A 37 6.21 12.65 -1.78
C ILE A 37 6.63 14.11 -1.82
N TYR A 38 7.80 14.40 -1.29
CA TYR A 38 8.24 15.78 -1.07
C TYR A 38 9.64 16.02 -1.61
N ARG A 39 9.91 17.26 -2.03
CA ARG A 39 11.24 17.64 -2.51
C ARG A 39 12.27 17.44 -1.39
N GLN A 40 13.44 16.93 -1.77
CA GLN A 40 14.59 16.81 -0.88
C GLN A 40 15.16 18.20 -0.57
N GLY A 41 15.42 18.48 0.71
CA GLY A 41 15.88 19.80 1.15
C GLY A 41 14.79 20.89 1.10
N ARG A 42 13.50 20.51 1.07
CA ARG A 42 12.39 21.45 1.23
C ARG A 42 12.44 22.14 2.60
N THR A 43 11.82 23.31 2.68
CA THR A 43 11.59 24.02 3.95
C THR A 43 10.12 23.97 4.39
N THR A 44 9.20 23.62 3.49
CA THR A 44 7.76 23.52 3.77
C THR A 44 7.16 22.22 3.22
N THR A 45 5.88 21.97 3.50
CA THR A 45 5.10 20.84 2.96
C THR A 45 3.98 21.29 2.00
N ASP A 46 4.11 22.52 1.50
CA ASP A 46 3.16 23.15 0.60
C ASP A 46 3.11 22.43 -0.74
N ASP A 47 2.07 22.70 -1.52
CA ASP A 47 1.85 22.05 -2.81
C ASP A 47 3.06 22.19 -3.76
N VAL A 48 3.72 23.34 -3.79
CA VAL A 48 4.90 23.57 -4.66
C VAL A 48 6.09 22.65 -4.34
N GLU A 49 6.20 22.20 -3.08
CA GLU A 49 7.27 21.31 -2.58
C GLU A 49 6.84 19.83 -2.53
N ARG A 50 5.65 19.50 -3.06
CA ARG A 50 5.04 18.17 -2.95
C ARG A 50 4.47 17.66 -4.27
N ILE A 51 4.54 16.35 -4.48
CA ILE A 51 3.83 15.65 -5.56
C ILE A 51 2.87 14.65 -4.92
N ASP A 52 1.59 14.78 -5.27
CA ASP A 52 0.52 13.92 -4.79
C ASP A 52 0.27 12.77 -5.78
N TYR A 53 0.00 11.58 -5.25
CA TYR A 53 -0.21 10.37 -6.03
C TYR A 53 -1.29 9.47 -5.42
N ARG A 54 -1.84 8.60 -6.26
CA ARG A 54 -2.78 7.54 -5.87
C ARG A 54 -2.05 6.22 -5.77
N VAL A 55 -2.49 5.39 -4.82
CA VAL A 55 -2.10 3.99 -4.75
C VAL A 55 -3.30 3.14 -5.09
N LYS A 56 -3.12 2.24 -6.05
CA LYS A 56 -4.08 1.17 -6.33
C LYS A 56 -3.50 -0.16 -5.88
N MET A 57 -4.36 -1.02 -5.37
CA MET A 57 -4.00 -2.37 -4.95
C MET A 57 -4.92 -3.38 -5.61
N TYR A 58 -4.38 -4.52 -6.01
CA TYR A 58 -5.23 -5.64 -6.43
C TYR A 58 -6.02 -6.17 -5.22
N ASN A 59 -7.34 -6.20 -5.35
CA ASN A 59 -8.24 -6.80 -4.38
C ASN A 59 -8.50 -8.28 -4.74
N PRO A 60 -8.05 -9.22 -3.90
CA PRO A 60 -8.23 -10.65 -4.14
C PRO A 60 -9.69 -11.12 -4.03
N GLU A 61 -10.58 -10.34 -3.39
CA GLU A 61 -12.00 -10.65 -3.29
C GLU A 61 -12.75 -10.42 -4.60
N THR A 62 -12.44 -9.31 -5.28
CA THR A 62 -13.13 -8.88 -6.52
C THR A 62 -12.36 -9.23 -7.79
N GLY A 63 -11.06 -9.51 -7.68
CA GLY A 63 -10.18 -9.76 -8.82
C GLY A 63 -9.80 -8.50 -9.61
N GLY A 64 -10.06 -7.31 -9.07
CA GLY A 64 -9.80 -6.02 -9.71
C GLY A 64 -8.86 -5.12 -8.91
N GLN A 65 -8.52 -3.95 -9.44
CA GLN A 65 -7.79 -2.92 -8.71
C GLN A 65 -8.77 -2.07 -7.88
N ILE A 66 -8.43 -1.78 -6.64
CA ILE A 66 -9.12 -0.83 -5.77
C ILE A 66 -8.25 0.40 -5.52
N ASP A 67 -8.86 1.57 -5.34
CA ASP A 67 -8.16 2.75 -4.85
C ASP A 67 -7.92 2.59 -3.34
N VAL A 68 -6.67 2.67 -2.93
CA VAL A 68 -6.26 2.67 -1.54
C VAL A 68 -6.26 4.10 -1.04
N ARG A 69 -6.81 4.32 0.15
CA ARG A 69 -6.90 5.64 0.78
C ARG A 69 -5.84 5.77 1.87
N ASN A 70 -5.15 6.90 1.88
CA ASN A 70 -4.03 7.15 2.79
C ASN A 70 -4.49 7.17 4.25
N ASN A 71 -3.82 6.35 5.09
CA ASN A 71 -4.05 6.24 6.53
C ASN A 71 -5.48 5.76 6.88
N GLU A 72 -6.10 4.98 6.01
CA GLU A 72 -7.39 4.33 6.25
C GLU A 72 -7.23 2.80 6.22
N ASN A 73 -7.95 2.12 7.12
CA ASN A 73 -7.94 0.66 7.19
C ASN A 73 -8.85 0.05 6.14
N MET A 74 -8.37 -1.03 5.52
CA MET A 74 -9.17 -1.91 4.69
C MET A 74 -9.18 -3.29 5.34
N VAL A 75 -10.35 -3.90 5.39
CA VAL A 75 -10.51 -5.27 5.90
C VAL A 75 -11.00 -6.15 4.76
N TRP A 76 -10.25 -7.19 4.45
CA TRP A 76 -10.69 -8.27 3.56
C TRP A 76 -11.09 -9.48 4.38
N ASN A 77 -12.22 -10.07 4.04
CA ASN A 77 -12.80 -11.20 4.75
C ASN A 77 -12.82 -12.45 3.86
N SER A 78 -12.89 -13.61 4.51
CA SER A 78 -12.88 -14.91 3.82
C SER A 78 -11.68 -15.05 2.87
N ILE A 79 -10.52 -14.53 3.27
CA ILE A 79 -9.33 -14.48 2.41
C ILE A 79 -8.72 -15.87 2.17
N ASN A 80 -8.91 -16.78 3.13
CA ASN A 80 -8.60 -18.21 3.01
C ASN A 80 -9.31 -18.92 1.84
N LEU A 81 -10.39 -18.35 1.30
CA LEU A 81 -11.09 -18.88 0.12
C LEU A 81 -10.61 -18.25 -1.19
N LYS A 82 -9.68 -17.29 -1.13
CA LYS A 82 -9.25 -16.51 -2.29
C LYS A 82 -7.96 -17.06 -2.90
N ARG A 83 -7.59 -16.49 -4.05
CA ARG A 83 -6.43 -16.91 -4.80
C ARG A 83 -5.16 -16.69 -3.99
N VAL A 84 -4.51 -17.80 -3.66
CA VAL A 84 -3.15 -17.85 -3.11
C VAL A 84 -2.17 -18.36 -4.15
N ARG A 85 -0.90 -18.04 -4.00
CA ARG A 85 0.19 -18.63 -4.80
C ARG A 85 1.35 -19.07 -3.91
N PRO A 86 2.09 -20.12 -4.30
CA PRO A 86 3.32 -20.48 -3.60
C PRO A 86 4.43 -19.45 -3.86
N VAL A 87 5.16 -19.08 -2.82
CA VAL A 87 6.40 -18.29 -2.89
C VAL A 87 7.48 -18.91 -2.02
N VAL A 88 8.74 -18.72 -2.42
CA VAL A 88 9.90 -19.13 -1.64
C VAL A 88 10.46 -17.90 -0.94
N LEU A 89 10.49 -17.94 0.39
CA LEU A 89 11.04 -16.87 1.21
C LEU A 89 12.49 -17.18 1.61
N PRO A 90 13.38 -16.18 1.69
CA PRO A 90 14.73 -16.38 2.20
C PRO A 90 14.69 -17.04 3.60
N GLY A 91 15.43 -18.14 3.77
CA GLY A 91 15.49 -18.85 5.05
C GLY A 91 14.42 -19.92 5.29
N ILE A 92 13.40 -20.05 4.42
CA ILE A 92 12.40 -21.12 4.48
C ILE A 92 12.62 -22.08 3.31
N ARG A 93 12.83 -23.37 3.60
CA ARG A 93 13.23 -24.37 2.58
C ARG A 93 12.09 -24.84 1.69
N TYR A 94 10.84 -24.64 2.11
CA TYR A 94 9.63 -25.07 1.40
C TYR A 94 8.82 -23.86 0.95
N ALA A 95 8.03 -24.03 -0.12
CA ALA A 95 7.14 -22.99 -0.60
C ALA A 95 6.04 -22.71 0.43
N VAL A 96 5.75 -21.43 0.64
CA VAL A 96 4.65 -20.97 1.49
C VAL A 96 3.59 -20.28 0.65
N MET A 97 2.33 -20.36 1.06
CA MET A 97 1.23 -19.71 0.35
C MET A 97 1.10 -18.25 0.78
N CYS A 98 0.97 -17.35 -0.19
CA CYS A 98 0.72 -15.93 0.03
C CYS A 98 -0.38 -15.42 -0.90
N VAL A 99 -1.00 -14.30 -0.53
CA VAL A 99 -2.05 -13.63 -1.33
C VAL A 99 -1.41 -12.54 -2.19
N PRO A 100 -1.44 -12.63 -3.53
CA PRO A 100 -0.87 -11.62 -4.42
C PRO A 100 -1.64 -10.29 -4.33
N THR A 101 -0.91 -9.21 -4.11
CA THR A 101 -1.47 -7.86 -3.88
C THR A 101 -0.63 -6.76 -4.55
N PRO A 102 -0.33 -6.86 -5.86
CA PRO A 102 0.50 -5.86 -6.52
C PRO A 102 -0.08 -4.45 -6.37
N LEU A 103 0.82 -3.49 -6.19
CA LEU A 103 0.52 -2.07 -6.04
C LEU A 103 0.86 -1.31 -7.32
N THR A 104 -0.01 -0.38 -7.70
CA THR A 104 0.22 0.60 -8.76
C THR A 104 0.25 1.99 -8.14
N LEU A 105 1.35 2.73 -8.35
CA LEU A 105 1.46 4.12 -7.96
C LEU A 105 1.21 4.99 -9.19
N ALA A 106 0.27 5.92 -9.10
CA ALA A 106 -0.13 6.76 -10.22
C ALA A 106 -0.10 8.23 -9.81
N VAL A 107 0.68 9.02 -10.54
CA VAL A 107 0.73 10.48 -10.40
C VAL A 107 -0.18 11.08 -11.47
N ASP A 108 -1.09 11.97 -11.07
CA ASP A 108 -1.93 12.69 -12.01
C ASP A 108 -1.10 13.75 -12.75
N LYS A 109 -1.55 14.15 -13.93
CA LYS A 109 -0.88 15.23 -14.67
C LYS A 109 -0.95 16.54 -13.87
N PHE A 110 0.19 17.22 -13.78
CA PHE A 110 0.33 18.55 -13.19
C PHE A 110 1.27 19.39 -14.08
N SER A 111 1.21 20.72 -13.93
CA SER A 111 2.15 21.62 -14.60
C SER A 111 3.48 21.60 -13.86
N VAL A 112 4.57 21.34 -14.57
CA VAL A 112 5.92 21.35 -13.98
C VAL A 112 6.29 22.73 -13.43
N MET A 113 5.70 23.80 -13.96
CA MET A 113 5.91 25.17 -13.47
C MET A 113 5.33 25.41 -12.08
N ASP A 114 4.39 24.57 -11.63
CA ASP A 114 3.75 24.68 -10.32
C ASP A 114 4.57 23.99 -9.22
N LYS A 115 5.70 23.35 -9.57
CA LYS A 115 6.54 22.57 -8.65
C LYS A 115 7.97 23.09 -8.64
N GLN A 116 8.62 23.03 -7.47
CA GLN A 116 10.04 23.37 -7.36
C GLN A 116 10.93 22.33 -8.02
N ALA A 117 11.98 22.78 -8.70
CA ALA A 117 12.94 21.88 -9.34
C ALA A 117 13.72 21.09 -8.27
N GLY A 118 13.82 19.77 -8.43
CA GLY A 118 14.63 18.91 -7.57
C GLY A 118 14.14 17.48 -7.50
N TYR A 119 14.81 16.67 -6.67
CA TYR A 119 14.42 15.29 -6.42
C TYR A 119 13.31 15.22 -5.37
N TYR A 120 12.28 14.43 -5.65
CA TYR A 120 11.19 14.15 -4.73
C TYR A 120 11.31 12.73 -4.19
N MET A 121 11.11 12.57 -2.89
CA MET A 121 11.16 11.27 -2.22
C MET A 121 10.17 11.26 -1.06
N GLY A 122 9.72 10.07 -0.71
CA GLY A 122 8.90 9.82 0.47
C GLY A 122 8.86 8.32 0.75
N LYS A 123 8.20 7.95 1.84
CA LYS A 123 8.04 6.58 2.27
C LYS A 123 6.57 6.18 2.23
N LEU A 124 6.29 5.06 1.57
CA LEU A 124 5.00 4.36 1.67
C LEU A 124 5.16 3.22 2.68
N SER A 125 4.39 3.25 3.76
CA SER A 125 4.33 2.19 4.75
C SER A 125 3.13 1.30 4.47
N VAL A 126 3.35 0.00 4.38
CA VAL A 126 2.30 -1.03 4.31
C VAL A 126 2.22 -1.70 5.67
N ILE A 127 1.11 -1.53 6.37
CA ILE A 127 0.80 -2.22 7.61
C ILE A 127 -0.15 -3.36 7.27
N PHE A 128 0.19 -4.56 7.71
CA PHE A 128 -0.54 -5.78 7.43
C PHE A 128 -0.72 -6.59 8.72
N THR A 129 -1.97 -6.89 9.06
CA THR A 129 -2.34 -7.66 10.25
C THR A 129 -3.29 -8.79 9.82
N PRO A 130 -2.82 -10.05 9.77
CA PRO A 130 -3.70 -11.18 9.57
C PRO A 130 -4.48 -11.51 10.84
N SER A 131 -5.71 -12.00 10.70
CA SER A 131 -6.49 -12.55 11.81
C SER A 131 -5.78 -13.76 12.41
N LEU A 132 -5.74 -13.85 13.73
CA LEU A 132 -5.28 -15.07 14.41
C LEU A 132 -6.32 -16.18 14.25
N PRO A 133 -5.89 -17.44 14.06
CA PRO A 133 -6.79 -18.56 14.25
C PRO A 133 -7.24 -18.57 15.71
N THR A 134 -8.55 -18.65 15.96
CA THR A 134 -9.07 -18.95 17.30
C THR A 134 -8.61 -20.36 17.67
N ILE A 135 -7.64 -20.46 18.57
CA ILE A 135 -7.28 -21.73 19.20
C ILE A 135 -8.38 -22.00 20.24
N ASN A 136 -9.32 -22.90 19.90
CA ASN A 136 -10.24 -23.49 20.88
C ASN A 136 -9.59 -24.68 21.55
#